data_AF-A0A699R3Y6-F1
#
_entry.id   AF-A0A699R3Y6-F1
#
_cell.length_a   1.000
_cell.length_b   1.000
_cell.length_c   1.000
_cell.angle_alpha   90.00
_cell.angle_beta   90.00
_cell.angle_gamma   90.00
#
_symmetry.space_group_name_H-M   'P 1'
#
loop_
_entity.id
_entity.type
_entity.pdbx_description
1 polymer ?
#
loop_
_entity_poly.entity_id
_entity_poly.type
_entity_poly.pdbx_seq_one_letter_code
_entity_poly.pdbx_strand_id
1 'polypeptide(L)'
;EHQQASGLLQPLDIPVWMWDKISIDFVIGLPRTHRRHDAIWVVVDRLTKSAHFLPIRKDYSVSKLAETFQQEIIQLHGTPSAIVSDKDPCFTSHFWKGLQKAWGTRLKFSTAFHPQTDGQTERTIQTLDTGGNVTFLCIRDQFGERVIEGPEMIEVNNEKVAVAKEKLKEARTRQKSYADKHRRSIEFQPGDRVFLKVSPARGVRRFGIKGKLSPRFIEPFEILDRVGEVSYRLA
;
A
#
# COMPACT_ATOMS: atom_id res chain seq x y z
N GLU A 1 -17.59 -10.16 26.50
CA GLU A 1 -16.25 -10.74 26.26
C GLU A 1 -15.34 -9.68 25.67
N HIS A 2 -14.21 -9.44 26.31
CA HIS A 2 -13.34 -8.31 26.03
C HIS A 2 -12.52 -8.54 24.76
N GLN A 3 -12.55 -7.57 23.84
CA GLN A 3 -11.66 -7.53 22.68
C GLN A 3 -10.20 -7.63 23.15
N GLN A 4 -9.47 -8.67 22.73
CA GLN A 4 -8.01 -8.65 22.87
C GLN A 4 -7.46 -7.51 22.01
N ALA A 5 -6.65 -6.66 22.62
CA ALA A 5 -6.11 -5.47 21.97
C ALA A 5 -5.24 -5.88 20.77
N SER A 6 -5.40 -5.20 19.62
CA SER A 6 -4.51 -5.40 18.48
C SER A 6 -3.04 -5.25 18.90
N GLY A 7 -2.16 -6.09 18.35
CA GLY A 7 -0.72 -6.02 18.60
C GLY A 7 -0.11 -4.64 18.28
N LEU A 8 1.10 -4.41 18.80
CA LEU A 8 1.83 -3.16 18.59
C LEU A 8 1.99 -2.84 17.10
N LEU A 9 2.01 -1.56 16.78
CA LEU A 9 2.20 -1.11 15.40
C LEU A 9 3.60 -1.50 14.91
N GLN A 10 3.65 -2.25 13.80
CA GLN A 10 4.88 -2.59 13.09
C GLN A 10 4.97 -1.76 11.81
N PRO A 11 5.70 -0.63 11.80
CA PRO A 11 5.77 0.23 10.63
C PRO A 11 6.79 -0.31 9.63
N LEU A 12 6.55 -0.12 8.33
CA LEU A 12 7.51 -0.52 7.30
C LEU A 12 8.81 0.27 7.40
N ASP A 13 9.92 -0.33 6.99
CA ASP A 13 11.22 0.33 6.93
C ASP A 13 11.15 1.64 6.14
N ILE A 14 11.85 2.66 6.65
CA ILE A 14 12.04 3.93 5.97
C ILE A 14 12.96 3.67 4.76
N PRO A 15 12.59 4.09 3.54
CA PRO A 15 13.45 3.92 2.37
C PRO A 15 14.75 4.73 2.51
N VAL A 16 15.84 4.22 1.93
CA VAL A 16 17.13 4.90 1.95
C VAL A 16 17.22 5.95 0.84
N TRP A 17 16.50 5.75 -0.26
CA TRP A 17 16.54 6.62 -1.41
C TRP A 17 15.14 6.86 -1.98
N MET A 18 15.02 7.92 -2.78
CA MET A 18 13.78 8.24 -3.49
C MET A 18 13.46 7.13 -4.47
N TRP A 19 12.17 6.78 -4.62
CA TRP A 19 11.67 5.74 -5.54
C TRP A 19 12.17 4.32 -5.28
N ASP A 20 12.97 4.09 -4.23
CA ASP A 20 13.46 2.77 -3.83
C ASP A 20 12.31 1.88 -3.34
N LYS A 21 11.37 2.44 -2.58
CA LYS A 21 10.18 1.72 -2.11
C LYS A 21 8.94 2.54 -2.39
N ILE A 22 8.01 1.96 -3.14
CA ILE A 22 6.79 2.63 -3.57
C ILE A 22 5.55 1.93 -3.01
N SER A 23 4.45 2.67 -2.96
CA SER A 23 3.12 2.10 -2.75
C SER A 23 2.27 2.31 -4.01
N ILE A 24 1.48 1.31 -4.38
CA ILE A 24 0.60 1.37 -5.54
C ILE A 24 -0.84 1.05 -5.14
N ASP A 25 -1.80 1.71 -5.78
CA ASP A 25 -3.23 1.50 -5.55
C ASP A 25 -4.07 1.91 -6.77
N PHE A 26 -5.29 1.38 -6.88
CA PHE A 26 -6.26 1.76 -7.90
C PHE A 26 -7.43 2.54 -7.31
N VAL A 27 -7.70 3.70 -7.88
CA VAL A 27 -8.95 4.44 -7.68
C VAL A 27 -9.89 4.08 -8.83
N ILE A 28 -10.92 3.30 -8.54
CA ILE A 28 -11.88 2.75 -9.51
C ILE A 28 -13.27 3.35 -9.34
N GLY A 29 -14.13 3.24 -10.36
CA GLY A 29 -15.52 3.72 -10.29
C GLY A 29 -15.68 5.20 -10.63
N LEU A 30 -14.69 5.78 -11.31
CA LEU A 30 -14.73 7.16 -11.76
C LEU A 30 -15.61 7.31 -13.01
N PRO A 31 -16.22 8.49 -13.24
CA PRO A 31 -16.90 8.79 -14.48
C PRO A 31 -15.97 8.62 -15.68
N ARG A 32 -16.49 8.01 -16.75
CA ARG A 32 -15.70 7.73 -17.94
C ARG A 32 -15.35 9.03 -18.67
N THR A 33 -14.07 9.26 -18.91
CA THR A 33 -13.57 10.41 -19.66
C THR A 33 -13.80 10.27 -21.17
N HIS A 34 -13.64 11.36 -21.94
CA HIS A 34 -13.68 11.33 -23.41
C HIS A 34 -12.66 10.36 -24.03
N ARG A 35 -11.50 10.20 -23.37
CA ARG A 35 -10.45 9.23 -23.75
C ARG A 35 -10.73 7.82 -23.23
N ARG A 36 -11.95 7.57 -22.74
CA ARG A 36 -12.47 6.28 -22.28
C ARG A 36 -11.82 5.69 -21.02
N HIS A 37 -11.00 6.43 -20.28
CA HIS A 37 -10.48 6.05 -18.95
C HIS A 37 -11.57 6.17 -17.88
N ASP A 38 -11.62 5.20 -16.96
CA ASP A 38 -12.60 5.10 -15.87
C ASP A 38 -11.98 4.74 -14.51
N ALA A 39 -10.66 4.76 -14.43
CA ALA A 39 -9.90 4.53 -13.20
C ALA A 39 -8.57 5.32 -13.22
N ILE A 40 -7.98 5.52 -12.04
CA ILE A 40 -6.66 6.12 -11.85
C ILE A 40 -5.78 5.11 -11.13
N TRP A 41 -4.59 4.85 -11.67
CA TRP A 41 -3.55 4.12 -10.97
C TRP A 41 -2.61 5.09 -10.27
N VAL A 42 -2.57 4.98 -8.95
CA VAL A 42 -1.78 5.83 -8.08
C VAL A 42 -0.48 5.09 -7.74
N VAL A 43 0.65 5.75 -7.96
CA VAL A 43 1.99 5.23 -7.62
C VAL A 43 2.70 6.28 -6.78
N VAL A 44 3.02 5.98 -5.52
CA VAL A 44 3.57 6.95 -4.57
C VAL A 44 4.93 6.51 -4.07
N ASP A 45 5.91 7.41 -4.11
CA ASP A 45 7.18 7.23 -3.42
C ASP A 45 6.98 7.31 -1.90
N ARG A 46 7.41 6.27 -1.18
CA ARG A 46 7.17 6.22 0.27
C ARG A 46 8.04 7.20 1.06
N LEU A 47 9.15 7.66 0.49
CA LEU A 47 10.06 8.58 1.14
C LEU A 47 9.61 10.04 1.00
N THR A 48 9.52 10.55 -0.22
CA THR A 48 9.19 11.96 -0.50
C THR A 48 7.70 12.24 -0.52
N LYS A 49 6.87 11.19 -0.66
CA LYS A 49 5.43 11.28 -0.92
C LYS A 49 5.06 11.88 -2.28
N SER A 50 6.02 11.97 -3.21
CA SER A 50 5.73 12.28 -4.61
C SER A 50 4.89 11.17 -5.24
N ALA A 51 3.94 11.53 -6.09
CA ALA A 51 2.98 10.58 -6.66
C ALA A 51 2.83 10.75 -8.18
N HIS A 52 2.68 9.63 -8.89
CA HIS A 52 2.18 9.57 -10.26
C HIS A 52 0.72 9.12 -10.28
N PHE A 53 -0.08 9.83 -11.07
CA PHE A 53 -1.49 9.53 -11.30
C PHE A 53 -1.68 9.14 -12.76
N LEU A 54 -1.77 7.84 -13.02
CA LEU A 54 -1.83 7.31 -14.38
C LEU A 54 -3.31 7.04 -14.73
N PRO A 55 -3.88 7.71 -15.74
CA PRO A 55 -5.23 7.41 -16.19
C PRO A 55 -5.24 6.01 -16.83
N ILE A 56 -6.09 5.12 -16.32
CA ILE A 56 -6.20 3.75 -16.78
C ILE A 56 -7.66 3.39 -17.07
N ARG A 57 -7.87 2.21 -17.63
CA ARG A 57 -9.19 1.60 -17.69
C ARG A 57 -9.22 0.37 -16.80
N LYS A 58 -10.34 0.16 -16.12
CA LYS A 58 -10.56 -1.03 -15.27
C LYS A 58 -10.45 -2.35 -16.01
N ASP A 59 -10.66 -2.33 -17.34
CA ASP A 59 -10.59 -3.49 -18.22
C ASP A 59 -9.24 -3.67 -18.90
N TYR A 60 -8.21 -2.91 -18.50
CA TYR A 60 -6.85 -3.16 -18.95
C TYR A 60 -6.38 -4.54 -18.51
N SER A 61 -5.76 -5.27 -19.45
CA SER A 61 -5.08 -6.50 -19.12
C SER A 61 -3.88 -6.22 -18.21
N VAL A 62 -3.50 -7.21 -17.39
CA VAL A 62 -2.32 -7.08 -16.52
C VAL A 62 -1.05 -6.82 -17.35
N SER A 63 -0.97 -7.38 -18.57
CA SER A 63 0.12 -7.07 -19.50
C SER A 63 0.13 -5.59 -19.90
N LYS A 64 -1.03 -5.00 -20.16
CA LYS A 64 -1.11 -3.57 -20.49
C LYS A 64 -0.71 -2.69 -19.30
N LEU A 65 -1.13 -3.07 -18.09
CA LEU A 65 -0.69 -2.40 -16.86
C LEU A 65 0.83 -2.50 -16.68
N ALA A 66 1.43 -3.66 -16.96
CA ALA A 66 2.88 -3.82 -16.89
C ALA A 66 3.63 -2.91 -17.88
N GLU A 67 3.17 -2.81 -19.12
CA GLU A 67 3.72 -1.87 -20.11
C GLU A 67 3.65 -0.43 -19.60
N THR A 68 2.47 -0.01 -19.12
CA THR A 68 2.26 1.34 -18.58
C THR A 68 3.16 1.60 -17.38
N PHE A 69 3.32 0.63 -16.47
CA PHE A 69 4.21 0.76 -15.33
C PHE A 69 5.67 0.90 -15.75
N GLN A 70 6.11 0.13 -16.75
CA GLN A 70 7.47 0.22 -17.25
C GLN A 70 7.75 1.58 -17.89
N GLN A 71 6.82 2.07 -18.73
CA GLN A 71 6.96 3.34 -19.46
C GLN A 71 6.90 4.56 -18.54
N GLU A 72 5.96 4.57 -17.60
CA GLU A 72 5.67 5.76 -16.79
C GLU A 72 6.49 5.79 -15.48
N ILE A 73 6.88 4.63 -14.94
CA ILE A 73 7.57 4.55 -13.64
C ILE A 73 9.01 4.09 -13.81
N ILE A 74 9.22 2.89 -14.36
CA ILE A 74 10.58 2.29 -14.41
C ILE A 74 11.51 3.10 -15.30
N GLN A 75 11.02 3.62 -16.42
CA GLN A 75 11.83 4.42 -17.34
C GLN A 75 12.28 5.76 -16.72
N LEU A 76 11.49 6.32 -15.80
CA LEU A 76 11.80 7.60 -15.15
C LEU A 76 12.65 7.43 -13.89
N HIS A 77 12.33 6.42 -13.06
CA HIS A 77 12.88 6.30 -11.70
C HIS A 77 13.71 5.04 -11.48
N GLY A 78 13.75 4.13 -12.46
CA GLY A 78 14.34 2.81 -12.33
C GLY A 78 13.42 1.80 -11.64
N THR A 79 13.94 0.59 -11.44
CA THR A 79 13.21 -0.50 -10.77
C THR A 79 13.23 -0.32 -9.24
N PRO A 80 12.07 -0.22 -8.57
CA PRO A 80 12.02 -0.14 -7.11
C PRO A 80 12.47 -1.46 -6.48
N SER A 81 13.12 -1.39 -5.31
CA SER A 81 13.48 -2.59 -4.55
C SER A 81 12.28 -3.25 -3.88
N ALA A 82 11.24 -2.47 -3.55
CA ALA A 82 10.00 -3.00 -2.99
C ALA A 82 8.75 -2.22 -3.41
N ILE A 83 7.65 -2.94 -3.59
CA ILE A 83 6.33 -2.39 -3.87
C ILE A 83 5.38 -2.85 -2.78
N VAL A 84 4.63 -1.91 -2.21
CA VAL A 84 3.49 -2.19 -1.34
C VAL A 84 2.22 -2.01 -2.15
N SER A 85 1.38 -3.03 -2.23
CA SER A 85 0.06 -2.94 -2.87
C SER A 85 -1.02 -3.50 -1.99
N ASP A 86 -2.27 -3.18 -2.31
CA ASP A 86 -3.41 -3.93 -1.78
C ASP A 86 -3.49 -5.33 -2.42
N LYS A 87 -4.52 -6.10 -2.05
CA LYS A 87 -4.75 -7.46 -2.58
C LYS A 87 -5.59 -7.47 -3.85
N ASP A 88 -5.55 -6.42 -4.67
CA ASP A 88 -6.25 -6.39 -5.95
C ASP A 88 -5.87 -7.63 -6.81
N PRO A 89 -6.83 -8.24 -7.53
CA PRO A 89 -6.56 -9.37 -8.42
C PRO A 89 -5.43 -9.15 -9.43
N CYS A 90 -5.24 -7.92 -9.92
CA CYS A 90 -4.18 -7.60 -10.87
C CYS A 90 -2.81 -7.76 -10.22
N PHE A 91 -2.62 -7.25 -9.00
CA PHE A 91 -1.35 -7.35 -8.27
C PHE A 91 -1.08 -8.73 -7.70
N THR A 92 -2.14 -9.49 -7.41
CA THR A 92 -2.02 -10.87 -6.90
C THR A 92 -1.86 -11.92 -8.01
N SER A 93 -2.01 -11.50 -9.28
CA SER A 93 -1.87 -12.37 -10.46
C SER A 93 -0.48 -13.01 -10.57
N HIS A 94 -0.43 -14.19 -11.21
CA HIS A 94 0.82 -14.92 -11.42
C HIS A 94 1.76 -14.15 -12.33
N PHE A 95 1.22 -13.52 -13.38
CA PHE A 95 1.98 -12.68 -14.28
C PHE A 95 2.66 -11.52 -13.55
N TRP A 96 1.92 -10.75 -12.74
CA TRP A 96 2.48 -9.62 -12.00
C TRP A 96 3.55 -10.06 -11.01
N LYS A 97 3.29 -11.11 -10.23
CA LYS A 97 4.29 -11.69 -9.31
C LYS A 97 5.56 -12.15 -10.04
N GLY A 98 5.41 -12.80 -11.19
CA GLY A 98 6.51 -13.23 -12.03
C GLY A 98 7.33 -12.05 -12.57
N LEU A 99 6.65 -11.01 -13.05
CA LEU A 99 7.27 -9.78 -13.54
C LEU A 99 8.08 -9.07 -12.46
N GLN A 100 7.50 -8.87 -11.27
CA GLN A 100 8.20 -8.23 -10.15
C GLN A 100 9.41 -9.05 -9.70
N LYS A 101 9.29 -10.39 -9.69
CA LYS A 101 10.43 -11.28 -9.40
C LYS A 101 11.54 -11.13 -10.44
N ALA A 102 11.19 -11.01 -11.73
CA ALA A 102 12.16 -10.82 -12.81
C ALA A 102 12.88 -9.47 -12.72
N TRP A 103 12.20 -8.42 -12.24
CA TRP A 103 12.79 -7.11 -11.97
C TRP A 103 13.54 -7.02 -10.63
N GLY A 104 13.59 -8.10 -9.84
CA GLY A 104 14.22 -8.10 -8.51
C GLY A 104 13.44 -7.31 -7.46
N THR A 105 12.20 -6.93 -7.76
CA THR A 105 11.34 -6.12 -6.89
C THR A 105 10.57 -7.01 -5.91
N ARG A 106 10.61 -6.65 -4.63
CA ARG A 106 9.87 -7.37 -3.57
C ARG A 106 8.45 -6.83 -3.46
N LEU A 107 7.47 -7.63 -3.86
CA LEU A 107 6.06 -7.29 -3.70
C LEU A 107 5.56 -7.65 -2.29
N LYS A 108 4.99 -6.67 -1.58
CA LYS A 108 4.40 -6.81 -0.24
C LYS A 108 2.93 -6.42 -0.31
N PHE A 109 2.05 -7.29 0.16
CA PHE A 109 0.61 -7.01 0.20
C PHE A 109 0.21 -6.42 1.56
N SER A 110 -0.54 -5.32 1.55
CA SER A 110 -1.20 -4.83 2.75
C SER A 110 -2.26 -5.84 3.22
N THR A 111 -2.39 -5.99 4.54
CA THR A 111 -3.44 -6.85 5.09
C THR A 111 -4.77 -6.11 5.04
N ALA A 112 -5.82 -6.78 4.56
CA ALA A 112 -7.16 -6.22 4.30
C ALA A 112 -7.86 -5.51 5.48
N PHE A 113 -7.26 -5.51 6.68
CA PHE A 113 -7.82 -4.93 7.91
C PHE A 113 -6.77 -4.25 8.82
N HIS A 114 -5.57 -3.95 8.32
CA HIS A 114 -4.52 -3.27 9.10
C HIS A 114 -3.92 -2.11 8.28
N PRO A 115 -4.62 -0.94 8.22
CA PRO A 115 -4.18 0.29 7.53
C PRO A 115 -2.99 0.99 8.22
N GLN A 116 -2.09 0.20 8.78
CA GLN A 116 -1.20 0.64 9.84
C GLN A 116 0.26 0.68 9.42
N THR A 117 0.62 -0.10 8.41
CA THR A 117 1.97 -0.14 7.88
C THR A 117 2.30 1.04 6.97
N ASP A 118 1.29 1.71 6.38
CA ASP A 118 1.49 2.88 5.50
C ASP A 118 0.32 3.89 5.52
N GLY A 119 -0.28 4.11 6.70
CA GLY A 119 -1.47 4.95 6.88
C GLY A 119 -1.32 6.42 6.43
N GLN A 120 -0.11 6.91 6.16
CA GLN A 120 0.09 8.21 5.52
C GLN A 120 -0.26 8.19 4.04
N THR A 121 0.24 7.19 3.32
CA THR A 121 0.03 7.03 1.88
C THR A 121 -1.40 6.59 1.60
N GLU A 122 -1.98 5.74 2.46
CA GLU A 122 -3.43 5.44 2.43
C GLU A 122 -4.29 6.67 2.66
N ARG A 123 -3.93 7.61 3.53
CA ARG A 123 -4.70 8.87 3.70
C ARG A 123 -4.65 9.74 2.45
N THR A 124 -3.48 9.83 1.80
CA THR A 124 -3.33 10.53 0.53
C THR A 124 -4.23 9.91 -0.56
N ILE A 125 -4.30 8.58 -0.62
CA ILE A 125 -5.15 7.85 -1.57
C ILE A 125 -6.65 7.97 -1.22
N GLN A 126 -7.03 7.83 0.05
CA GLN A 126 -8.42 7.95 0.53
C GLN A 126 -9.01 9.35 0.32
N THR A 127 -8.19 10.40 0.33
CA THR A 127 -8.67 11.77 0.08
C THR A 127 -9.11 11.94 -1.39
N LEU A 128 -8.56 11.14 -2.32
CA LEU A 128 -9.00 11.10 -3.72
C LEU A 128 -10.35 10.39 -3.88
N ASP A 129 -10.62 9.36 -3.07
CA ASP A 129 -11.88 8.60 -3.09
C ASP A 129 -13.07 9.38 -2.51
N THR A 130 -12.82 10.37 -1.63
CA THR A 130 -13.88 11.04 -0.86
C THR A 130 -14.31 12.40 -1.43
N GLY A 131 -13.86 12.77 -2.64
CA GLY A 131 -14.33 13.98 -3.33
C GLY A 131 -13.98 15.32 -2.66
N GLY A 132 -13.02 15.34 -1.74
CA GLY A 132 -12.50 16.59 -1.16
C GLY A 132 -11.64 17.33 -2.17
N ASN A 133 -11.78 18.66 -2.25
CA ASN A 133 -10.86 19.52 -3.00
C ASN A 133 -9.45 19.38 -2.42
N VAL A 134 -8.63 18.51 -3.01
CA VAL A 134 -7.20 18.43 -2.70
C VAL A 134 -6.43 19.09 -3.81
N THR A 135 -5.80 20.21 -3.49
CA THR A 135 -4.73 20.78 -4.30
C THR A 135 -3.53 19.83 -4.21
N PHE A 136 -3.48 18.83 -5.08
CA PHE A 136 -2.28 18.03 -5.26
C PHE A 136 -1.29 18.79 -6.15
N LEU A 137 -0.05 18.91 -5.71
CA LEU A 137 1.06 19.28 -6.58
C LEU A 137 1.20 18.18 -7.66
N CYS A 138 0.50 18.38 -8.77
CA CYS A 138 0.80 17.73 -10.03
C CYS A 138 2.20 18.18 -10.44
N ILE A 139 3.22 17.32 -10.31
CA ILE A 139 4.37 17.41 -11.22
C ILE A 139 3.96 16.66 -12.48
N ARG A 140 3.05 17.28 -13.24
CA ARG A 140 3.00 17.08 -14.68
C ARG A 140 3.49 18.38 -15.25
N ASP A 141 4.82 18.51 -15.26
CA ASP A 141 5.40 19.49 -16.15
C ASP A 141 4.95 19.11 -17.57
N GLN A 142 4.33 20.07 -18.25
CA GLN A 142 3.86 19.88 -19.62
C GLN A 142 5.01 19.99 -20.62
N PHE A 143 6.25 20.12 -20.15
CA PHE A 143 7.43 20.17 -20.98
C PHE A 143 8.08 18.79 -21.08
N GLY A 144 7.88 18.18 -22.25
CA GLY A 144 8.85 17.22 -22.75
C GLY A 144 10.16 17.95 -22.99
N GLU A 145 11.02 18.01 -21.98
CA GLU A 145 12.43 18.30 -22.18
C GLU A 145 13.25 17.55 -21.14
N ARG A 146 14.08 16.63 -21.65
CA ARG A 146 15.12 15.97 -20.88
C ARG A 146 16.22 16.98 -20.64
N VAL A 147 16.47 17.34 -19.39
CA VAL A 147 17.78 17.83 -19.01
C VAL A 147 18.20 17.18 -17.70
N ILE A 148 19.25 16.36 -17.79
CA ILE A 148 20.00 15.82 -16.66
C ILE A 148 21.04 16.90 -16.33
N GLU A 149 20.86 17.62 -15.22
CA GLU A 149 21.68 18.81 -14.91
C GLU A 149 22.41 18.67 -13.54
N GLY A 150 23.73 18.48 -13.61
CA GLY A 150 24.73 18.90 -12.62
C GLY A 150 25.00 18.06 -11.34
N PRO A 151 26.24 18.12 -10.78
CA PRO A 151 26.57 17.56 -9.46
C PRO A 151 25.98 18.34 -8.27
N GLU A 152 25.68 19.63 -8.44
CA GLU A 152 25.03 20.49 -7.41
C GLU A 152 23.62 19.99 -7.03
N MET A 153 22.89 19.39 -7.99
CA MET A 153 21.57 18.80 -7.74
C MET A 153 21.63 17.56 -6.85
N ILE A 154 22.76 16.83 -6.87
CA ILE A 154 22.94 15.64 -6.04
C ILE A 154 23.04 16.03 -4.57
N GLU A 155 23.75 17.12 -4.25
CA GLU A 155 23.84 17.65 -2.88
C GLU A 155 22.49 18.16 -2.37
N VAL A 156 21.80 18.98 -3.18
CA VAL A 156 20.45 19.47 -2.85
C VAL A 156 19.45 18.31 -2.69
N ASN A 157 19.54 17.27 -3.53
CA ASN A 157 18.69 16.09 -3.40
C ASN A 157 19.05 15.26 -2.16
N ASN A 158 20.34 15.14 -1.82
CA ASN A 158 20.79 14.46 -0.61
C ASN A 158 20.27 15.15 0.65
N GLU A 159 20.31 16.48 0.70
CA GLU A 159 19.76 17.27 1.81
C GLU A 159 18.24 17.09 1.92
N LYS A 160 17.53 17.19 0.79
CA LYS A 160 16.07 16.93 0.74
C LYS A 160 15.73 15.52 1.20
N VAL A 161 16.52 14.52 0.80
CA VAL A 161 16.39 13.13 1.24
C VAL A 161 16.61 13.02 2.75
N ALA A 162 17.61 13.70 3.31
CA ALA A 162 17.88 13.69 4.75
C ALA A 162 16.70 14.29 5.54
N VAL A 163 16.21 15.45 5.11
CA VAL A 163 15.04 16.11 5.73
C VAL A 163 13.78 15.24 5.62
N ALA A 164 13.54 14.62 4.46
CA ALA A 164 12.40 13.73 4.26
C ALA A 164 12.47 12.50 5.18
N LYS A 165 13.66 11.89 5.32
CA LYS A 165 13.88 10.77 6.25
C LYS A 165 13.60 11.17 7.70
N GLU A 166 14.09 12.34 8.12
CA GLU A 166 13.89 12.83 9.48
C GLU A 166 12.41 13.08 9.77
N LYS A 167 11.71 13.81 8.89
CA LYS A 167 10.26 14.05 9.01
C LYS A 167 9.46 12.75 9.02
N LEU A 168 9.83 11.78 8.18
CA LEU A 168 9.18 10.49 8.13
C LEU A 168 9.42 9.69 9.43
N LYS A 169 10.63 9.76 10.00
CA LYS A 169 10.98 9.14 11.28
C LYS A 169 10.21 9.76 12.45
N GLU A 170 10.11 11.09 12.51
CA GLU A 170 9.31 11.79 13.51
C GLU A 170 7.83 11.41 13.41
N ALA A 171 7.27 11.48 12.19
CA ALA A 171 5.87 11.17 11.98
C ALA A 171 5.55 9.70 12.30
N ARG A 172 6.45 8.77 11.98
CA ARG A 172 6.38 7.36 12.38
C ARG A 172 6.40 7.21 13.90
N THR A 173 7.29 7.91 14.60
CA THR A 173 7.39 7.86 16.06
C THR A 173 6.13 8.39 16.72
N ARG A 174 5.60 9.52 16.24
CA ARG A 174 4.30 10.07 16.70
C ARG A 174 3.15 9.11 16.44
N GLN A 175 3.08 8.52 15.25
CA GLN A 175 2.03 7.55 14.92
C GLN A 175 2.10 6.31 15.82
N LYS A 176 3.31 5.79 16.04
CA LYS A 176 3.54 4.63 16.92
C LYS A 176 3.10 4.93 18.35
N SER A 177 3.51 6.07 18.91
CA SER A 177 3.13 6.44 20.28
C SER A 177 1.61 6.61 20.44
N TYR A 178 0.91 7.19 19.45
CA TYR A 178 -0.55 7.29 19.48
C TYR A 178 -1.25 5.94 19.30
N ALA A 179 -0.79 5.11 18.36
CA ALA A 179 -1.40 3.82 18.07
C ALA A 179 -1.22 2.84 19.23
N ASP A 180 -0.04 2.82 19.85
CA ASP A 180 0.32 1.84 20.87
C ASP A 180 -0.25 2.17 22.26
N LYS A 181 -0.69 3.42 22.50
CA LYS A 181 -1.27 3.87 23.79
C LYS A 181 -2.44 3.01 24.29
N HIS A 182 -3.18 2.37 23.38
CA HIS A 182 -4.33 1.51 23.70
C HIS A 182 -4.14 0.06 23.25
N ARG A 183 -2.90 -0.34 22.96
CA ARG A 183 -2.56 -1.68 22.45
C ARG A 183 -1.71 -2.44 23.45
N ARG A 184 -1.71 -3.76 23.35
CA ARG A 184 -0.85 -4.65 24.15
C ARG A 184 -0.05 -5.52 23.20
N SER A 185 1.17 -5.87 23.57
CA SER A 185 1.92 -6.91 22.88
C SER A 185 1.20 -8.25 23.11
N ILE A 186 0.60 -8.79 22.06
CA ILE A 186 0.02 -10.13 22.08
C ILE A 186 0.83 -10.98 21.11
N GLU A 187 1.49 -11.99 21.64
CA GLU A 187 2.17 -13.01 20.86
C GLU A 187 1.41 -14.32 21.00
N PHE A 188 1.26 -15.04 19.89
CA PHE A 188 0.63 -16.34 19.84
C PHE A 188 1.64 -17.39 19.40
N GLN A 189 1.48 -18.62 19.87
CA GLN A 189 2.32 -19.76 19.51
C GLN A 189 1.60 -20.67 18.50
N PRO A 190 2.34 -21.42 17.67
CA PRO A 190 1.77 -22.52 16.90
C PRO A 190 0.99 -23.49 17.83
N GLY A 191 -0.23 -23.85 17.43
CA GLY A 191 -1.18 -24.63 18.23
C GLY A 191 -2.19 -23.80 19.03
N ASP A 192 -1.96 -22.49 19.20
CA ASP A 192 -2.95 -21.60 19.82
C ASP A 192 -4.19 -21.44 18.93
N ARG A 193 -5.36 -21.31 19.55
CA ARG A 193 -6.63 -21.10 18.86
C ARG A 193 -7.06 -19.64 18.91
N VAL A 194 -7.29 -19.03 17.75
CA VAL A 194 -7.65 -17.61 17.60
C VAL A 194 -8.90 -17.41 16.76
N PHE A 195 -9.71 -16.41 17.11
CA PHE A 195 -10.88 -16.03 16.34
C PHE A 195 -10.53 -15.06 15.22
N LEU A 196 -11.01 -15.31 13.99
CA LEU A 196 -10.79 -14.42 12.86
C LEU A 196 -11.92 -13.38 12.79
N LYS A 197 -11.56 -12.10 12.89
CA LYS A 197 -12.51 -10.99 12.71
C LYS A 197 -12.88 -10.83 11.24
N VAL A 198 -14.18 -10.83 10.93
CA VAL A 198 -14.71 -10.63 9.58
C VAL A 198 -15.52 -9.35 9.44
N SER A 199 -15.51 -8.79 8.23
CA SER A 199 -16.33 -7.62 7.88
C SER A 199 -17.67 -8.07 7.31
N PRO A 200 -18.82 -7.53 7.79
CA PRO A 200 -20.15 -7.88 7.29
C PRO A 200 -20.34 -7.67 5.77
N ALA A 201 -19.59 -6.72 5.18
CA ALA A 201 -19.71 -6.35 3.77
C ALA A 201 -19.04 -7.33 2.79
N ARG A 202 -18.00 -8.05 3.20
CA ARG A 202 -17.33 -9.08 2.38
C ARG A 202 -17.86 -10.43 2.81
N GLY A 203 -19.05 -10.72 2.27
CA GLY A 203 -19.96 -11.79 2.67
C GLY A 203 -19.30 -13.07 3.19
N VAL A 204 -19.84 -13.51 4.34
CA VAL A 204 -19.74 -14.86 4.89
C VAL A 204 -20.43 -15.86 3.94
N ARG A 205 -20.01 -15.94 2.67
CA ARG A 205 -20.57 -16.93 1.72
C ARG A 205 -20.19 -18.34 2.13
N ARG A 206 -19.06 -18.50 2.83
CA ARG A 206 -18.53 -19.81 3.25
C ARG A 206 -19.22 -20.39 4.50
N PHE A 207 -19.89 -19.57 5.32
CA PHE A 207 -20.51 -20.01 6.58
C PHE A 207 -22.02 -19.66 6.71
N GLY A 208 -22.70 -19.29 5.61
CA GLY A 208 -24.17 -19.23 5.55
C GLY A 208 -24.89 -18.08 6.28
N ILE A 209 -24.22 -17.24 7.08
CA ILE A 209 -24.88 -16.20 7.88
C ILE A 209 -24.85 -14.85 7.15
N LYS A 210 -26.03 -14.34 6.73
CA LYS A 210 -26.19 -13.05 6.04
C LYS A 210 -26.99 -12.05 6.90
N GLY A 211 -26.47 -10.84 7.07
CA GLY A 211 -27.24 -9.71 7.62
C GLY A 211 -26.53 -8.88 8.70
N LYS A 212 -27.25 -7.87 9.22
CA LYS A 212 -26.81 -6.89 10.24
C LYS A 212 -26.44 -7.52 11.59
N LEU A 213 -26.84 -8.79 11.80
CA LEU A 213 -26.52 -9.63 12.97
C LEU A 213 -25.50 -10.74 12.68
N SER A 214 -24.78 -10.69 11.55
CA SER A 214 -23.71 -11.65 11.28
C SER A 214 -22.61 -11.57 12.36
N PRO A 215 -22.09 -12.72 12.82
CA PRO A 215 -21.04 -12.73 13.83
C PRO A 215 -19.80 -12.05 13.28
N ARG A 216 -19.22 -11.15 14.09
CA ARG A 216 -18.01 -10.40 13.72
C ARG A 216 -16.74 -11.23 13.81
N PHE A 217 -16.82 -12.39 14.44
CA PHE A 217 -15.73 -13.33 14.65
C PHE A 217 -16.20 -14.70 14.19
N ILE A 218 -15.37 -15.37 13.40
CA ILE A 218 -15.61 -16.74 12.94
C ILE A 218 -14.74 -17.68 13.76
N GLU A 219 -15.24 -18.91 13.94
CA GLU A 219 -14.68 -20.11 14.58
C GLU A 219 -13.20 -20.03 15.00
N PRO A 220 -12.83 -20.63 16.14
CA PRO A 220 -11.44 -20.65 16.56
C PRO A 220 -10.59 -21.44 15.55
N PHE A 221 -9.68 -20.74 14.87
CA PHE A 221 -8.70 -21.33 13.99
C PHE A 221 -7.43 -21.65 14.76
N GLU A 222 -6.84 -22.80 14.48
CA GLU A 222 -5.52 -23.15 14.99
C GLU A 222 -4.44 -22.39 14.21
N ILE A 223 -3.49 -21.82 14.94
CA ILE A 223 -2.29 -21.23 14.34
C ILE A 223 -1.37 -22.36 13.93
N LEU A 224 -1.15 -22.49 12.62
CA LEU A 224 -0.22 -23.46 12.06
C LEU A 224 1.22 -23.00 12.25
N ASP A 225 1.53 -21.77 11.83
CA ASP A 225 2.89 -21.22 11.83
C ASP A 225 2.89 -19.70 12.07
N ARG A 226 3.99 -19.18 12.64
CA ARG A 226 4.27 -17.74 12.68
C ARG A 226 4.96 -17.32 11.37
N VAL A 227 4.29 -16.48 10.57
CA VAL A 227 4.78 -15.97 9.27
C VAL A 227 5.58 -14.67 9.45
N GLY A 228 5.28 -13.90 10.50
CA GLY A 228 5.98 -12.68 10.87
C GLY A 228 5.69 -12.28 12.31
N GLU A 229 6.28 -11.17 12.76
CA GLU A 229 6.17 -10.72 14.16
C GLU A 229 4.71 -10.60 14.64
N VAL A 230 3.82 -10.14 13.75
CA VAL A 230 2.38 -9.97 14.01
C VAL A 230 1.49 -10.71 12.99
N SER A 231 2.06 -11.65 12.23
CA SER A 231 1.35 -12.36 11.15
C SER A 231 1.44 -13.87 11.33
N TYR A 232 0.29 -14.53 11.35
CA TYR A 232 0.15 -15.96 11.62
C TYR A 232 -0.60 -16.65 10.48
N ARG A 233 -0.23 -17.89 10.19
CA ARG A 233 -0.95 -18.77 9.27
C ARG A 233 -1.98 -19.56 10.06
N LEU A 234 -3.22 -19.54 9.60
CA LEU A 234 -4.35 -20.24 10.21
C LEU A 234 -4.70 -21.49 9.39
N ALA A 235 -5.24 -22.51 10.06
CA ALA A 235 -5.76 -23.74 9.46
C ALA A 235 -6.98 -23.51 8.55
#